data_AF-A0A9E0HDC6-F1
#
_entry.id   AF-A0A9E0HDC6-F1
#
_cell.length_a   1.000
_cell.length_b   1.000
_cell.length_c   1.000
_cell.angle_alpha   90.00
_cell.angle_beta   90.00
_cell.angle_gamma   90.00
#
_symmetry.space_group_name_H-M   'P 1'
#
loop_
_entity.id
_entity.type
_entity.pdbx_description
1 polymer ?
#
loop_
_entity_poly.entity_id
_entity_poly.type
_entity_poly.pdbx_seq_one_letter_code
_entity_poly.pdbx_strand_id
1 'polypeptide(L)'
;MVRPWLPVLALAAACGSDPADVAGSYTLVLTNGDNGCAIANWTPGPINGTTTVVISQNGASAAADVQGLAAIALDALVGGHVFTGDVDGASLDLAIEGTRSMSQGSCAYTIDAFLDATLAGDNLSGEVTYRARTNGGSDCGTLTGCVSRQALAGARPPS
;
A
#
# COMPACT_ATOMS: atom_id res chain seq x y z
N MET A 1 42.59 40.89 31.07
CA MET A 1 42.09 39.51 30.88
C MET A 1 40.60 39.51 31.16
N VAL A 2 39.75 39.61 30.14
CA VAL A 2 38.30 39.43 30.30
C VAL A 2 37.81 38.61 29.10
N ARG A 3 37.13 37.51 29.43
CA ARG A 3 36.85 36.32 28.62
C ARG A 3 35.48 36.51 27.93
N PRO A 4 35.34 36.21 26.62
CA PRO A 4 34.17 36.60 25.84
C PRO A 4 32.95 35.69 26.07
N TRP A 5 31.76 36.30 26.02
CA TRP A 5 30.44 35.68 26.07
C TRP A 5 30.00 35.14 24.69
N LEU A 6 29.31 33.99 24.70
CA LEU A 6 28.75 33.22 23.56
C LEU A 6 27.60 33.96 22.82
N PRO A 7 27.32 33.59 21.55
CA PRO A 7 26.20 32.67 21.35
C PRO A 7 26.54 31.52 20.37
N VAL A 8 26.26 30.30 20.80
CA VAL A 8 26.17 29.10 19.94
C VAL A 8 24.87 29.24 19.15
N LEU A 9 25.01 29.48 17.85
CA LEU A 9 23.93 29.49 16.88
C LEU A 9 23.57 28.03 16.57
N ALA A 10 22.52 27.52 17.22
CA ALA A 10 21.97 26.20 16.95
C ALA A 10 21.25 26.21 15.59
N LEU A 11 21.97 25.86 14.51
CA LEU A 11 21.36 25.48 13.25
C LEU A 11 20.69 24.11 13.43
N ALA A 12 19.42 24.10 13.78
CA ALA A 12 18.55 22.96 13.52
C ALA A 12 18.34 22.89 11.99
N ALA A 13 19.17 22.09 11.31
CA ALA A 13 18.93 21.72 9.93
C ALA A 13 17.59 20.97 9.88
N ALA A 14 16.58 21.61 9.31
CA ALA A 14 15.34 20.98 8.93
C ALA A 14 15.65 19.95 7.83
N CYS A 15 15.88 18.69 8.22
CA CYS A 15 15.91 17.57 7.29
C CYS A 15 14.48 17.26 6.84
N GLY A 16 13.89 18.15 6.04
CA GLY A 16 12.79 17.76 5.15
C GLY A 16 13.43 17.17 3.90
N SER A 17 13.70 15.86 3.91
CA SER A 17 14.14 15.17 2.70
C SER A 17 12.99 15.21 1.70
N ASP A 18 13.23 15.78 0.52
CA ASP A 18 12.27 15.71 -0.58
C ASP A 18 11.87 14.25 -0.85
N PRO A 19 10.60 13.97 -1.18
CA PRO A 19 10.17 12.62 -1.52
C PRO A 19 10.97 12.10 -2.71
N ALA A 20 11.37 10.83 -2.64
CA ALA A 20 12.05 10.16 -3.75
C ALA A 20 11.12 10.11 -4.97
N ASP A 21 11.73 10.09 -6.16
CA ASP A 21 11.00 9.89 -7.41
C ASP A 21 10.63 8.40 -7.56
N VAL A 22 9.40 8.09 -7.16
CA VAL A 22 8.80 6.75 -7.23
C VAL A 22 7.95 6.56 -8.49
N ALA A 23 7.87 7.57 -9.38
CA ALA A 23 7.10 7.46 -10.60
C ALA A 23 7.75 6.42 -11.55
N GLY A 24 6.91 5.68 -12.26
CA GLY A 24 7.37 4.69 -13.23
C GLY A 24 6.45 3.50 -13.41
N SER A 25 6.83 2.62 -14.33
CA SER A 25 6.16 1.35 -14.56
C SER A 25 6.95 0.22 -13.92
N TYR A 26 6.32 -0.49 -13.01
CA TYR A 26 6.92 -1.58 -12.25
C TYR A 26 6.34 -2.92 -12.69
N THR A 27 7.21 -3.94 -12.77
CA THR A 27 6.79 -5.33 -12.92
C THR A 27 6.98 -6.03 -11.59
N LEU A 28 5.87 -6.41 -10.96
CA LEU A 28 5.82 -6.97 -9.62
C LEU A 28 5.55 -8.48 -9.65
N VAL A 29 6.24 -9.22 -8.81
CA VAL A 29 5.86 -10.57 -8.37
C VAL A 29 5.13 -10.48 -7.04
N LEU A 30 4.10 -11.29 -6.88
CA LEU A 30 3.22 -11.27 -5.71
C LEU A 30 3.30 -12.61 -4.97
N THR A 31 3.30 -12.56 -3.65
CA THR A 31 3.24 -13.74 -2.78
C THR A 31 2.12 -13.55 -1.77
N ASN A 32 1.14 -14.44 -1.79
CA ASN A 32 0.07 -14.45 -0.80
C ASN A 32 0.61 -14.99 0.52
N GLY A 33 0.42 -14.22 1.59
CA GLY A 33 0.60 -14.66 2.96
C GLY A 33 -0.72 -15.13 3.56
N ASP A 34 -0.93 -14.79 4.83
CA ASP A 34 -2.10 -15.19 5.61
C ASP A 34 -3.40 -14.61 5.02
N ASN A 35 -4.50 -15.38 5.16
CA ASN A 35 -5.84 -14.99 4.72
C ASN A 35 -6.80 -14.76 5.90
N GLY A 36 -6.49 -13.80 6.78
CA GLY A 36 -7.32 -13.55 7.96
C GLY A 36 -8.74 -13.08 7.63
N CYS A 37 -8.95 -12.42 6.48
CA CYS A 37 -10.26 -11.94 6.04
C CYS A 37 -11.07 -12.96 5.23
N ALA A 38 -10.62 -14.21 5.14
CA ALA A 38 -11.29 -15.27 4.39
C ALA A 38 -11.64 -14.86 2.94
N ILE A 39 -10.75 -14.12 2.29
CA ILE A 39 -10.90 -13.70 0.90
C ILE A 39 -11.01 -14.96 0.03
N ALA A 40 -12.01 -15.00 -0.84
CA ALA A 40 -12.26 -16.13 -1.72
C ALA A 40 -11.08 -16.35 -2.69
N ASN A 41 -10.80 -17.61 -3.03
CA ASN A 41 -9.72 -18.02 -3.94
C ASN A 41 -8.31 -17.61 -3.49
N TRP A 42 -8.12 -17.28 -2.21
CA TRP A 42 -6.82 -16.95 -1.66
C TRP A 42 -6.08 -18.21 -1.20
N THR A 43 -5.00 -18.55 -1.89
CA THR A 43 -4.09 -19.62 -1.50
C THR A 43 -2.75 -19.00 -1.10
N PRO A 44 -2.25 -19.23 0.12
CA PRO A 44 -0.92 -18.79 0.53
C PRO A 44 0.17 -19.39 -0.36
N GLY A 45 1.20 -18.60 -0.64
CA GLY A 45 2.31 -18.95 -1.51
C GLY A 45 2.47 -18.00 -2.70
N PRO A 46 3.46 -18.28 -3.58
CA PRO A 46 3.73 -17.46 -4.74
C PRO A 46 2.56 -17.49 -5.72
N ILE A 47 2.22 -16.33 -6.28
CA ILE A 47 1.30 -16.24 -7.42
C ILE A 47 2.11 -16.43 -8.70
N ASN A 48 1.66 -17.33 -9.56
CA ASN A 48 2.28 -17.51 -10.87
C ASN A 48 1.98 -16.30 -11.78
N GLY A 49 3.04 -15.63 -12.23
CA GLY A 49 2.96 -14.50 -13.16
C GLY A 49 3.51 -13.21 -12.59
N THR A 50 3.38 -12.14 -13.36
CA THR A 50 3.76 -10.78 -12.96
C THR A 50 2.58 -9.84 -13.13
N THR A 51 2.55 -8.80 -12.31
CA THR A 51 1.57 -7.71 -12.39
C THR A 51 2.30 -6.42 -12.75
N THR A 52 1.73 -5.65 -13.67
CA THR A 52 2.25 -4.33 -13.99
C THR A 52 1.54 -3.29 -13.14
N VAL A 53 2.30 -2.38 -12.53
CA VAL A 53 1.77 -1.24 -11.78
C VAL A 53 2.41 0.03 -12.33
N VAL A 54 1.58 1.02 -12.66
CA VAL A 54 2.04 2.34 -13.10
C VAL A 54 1.85 3.32 -11.95
N ILE A 55 2.96 3.84 -11.44
CA ILE A 55 2.96 4.84 -10.37
C ILE A 55 3.12 6.21 -11.00
N SER A 56 2.16 7.09 -10.70
CA SER A 56 2.23 8.52 -10.97
C SER A 56 2.41 9.28 -9.67
N GLN A 57 3.20 10.35 -9.68
CA GLN A 57 3.55 11.12 -8.50
C GLN A 57 3.42 12.62 -8.78
N ASN A 58 2.90 13.36 -7.81
CA ASN A 58 2.84 14.82 -7.81
C ASN A 58 3.24 15.34 -6.43
N GLY A 59 4.52 15.70 -6.28
CA GLY A 59 5.10 16.06 -4.98
C GLY A 59 5.10 14.86 -4.03
N ALA A 60 4.48 15.05 -2.86
CA ALA A 60 4.35 14.00 -1.85
C ALA A 60 3.15 13.07 -2.08
N SER A 61 2.29 13.33 -3.06
CA SER A 61 1.14 12.46 -3.35
C SER A 61 1.43 11.53 -4.52
N ALA A 62 0.97 10.28 -4.44
CA ALA A 62 1.11 9.31 -5.51
C ALA A 62 -0.18 8.51 -5.76
N ALA A 63 -0.30 8.01 -6.98
CA ALA A 63 -1.32 7.06 -7.39
C ALA A 63 -0.67 5.88 -8.10
N ALA A 64 -0.94 4.67 -7.61
CA ALA A 64 -0.46 3.42 -8.19
C ALA A 64 -1.62 2.69 -8.88
N ASP A 65 -1.60 2.70 -10.21
CA ASP A 65 -2.59 2.07 -11.07
C ASP A 65 -2.16 0.63 -11.38
N VAL A 66 -2.89 -0.34 -10.83
CA VAL A 66 -2.67 -1.77 -11.07
C VAL A 66 -3.31 -2.17 -12.39
N GLN A 67 -2.56 -2.89 -13.24
CA GLN A 67 -2.99 -3.25 -14.59
C GLN A 67 -3.27 -4.75 -14.74
N GLY A 68 -3.99 -5.09 -15.82
CA GLY A 68 -4.22 -6.49 -16.23
C GLY A 68 -5.18 -7.27 -15.33
N LEU A 69 -4.93 -8.56 -15.15
CA LEU A 69 -5.83 -9.45 -14.38
C LEU A 69 -5.89 -9.11 -12.89
N ALA A 70 -4.81 -8.53 -12.35
CA ALA A 70 -4.79 -8.06 -10.96
C ALA A 70 -5.76 -6.89 -10.74
N ALA A 71 -5.88 -5.99 -11.72
CA ALA A 71 -6.87 -4.90 -11.69
C ALA A 71 -8.29 -5.44 -11.57
N ILE A 72 -8.63 -6.44 -12.40
CA ILE A 72 -9.94 -7.10 -12.39
C ILE A 72 -10.21 -7.77 -11.04
N ALA A 73 -9.21 -8.42 -10.45
CA ALA A 73 -9.33 -9.06 -9.14
C ALA A 73 -9.58 -8.02 -8.03
N LEU A 74 -8.87 -6.89 -8.06
CA LEU A 74 -9.08 -5.78 -7.12
C LEU A 74 -10.45 -5.11 -7.32
N ASP A 75 -10.87 -4.85 -8.55
CA ASP A 75 -12.21 -4.33 -8.86
C ASP A 75 -13.34 -5.28 -8.40
N ALA A 76 -13.10 -6.58 -8.46
CA ALA A 76 -14.04 -7.58 -7.95
C ALA A 76 -14.09 -7.60 -6.42
N LEU A 77 -12.94 -7.44 -5.74
CA LEU A 77 -12.80 -7.53 -4.29
C LEU A 77 -13.15 -6.24 -3.56
N VAL A 78 -12.51 -5.12 -3.93
CA VAL A 78 -12.60 -3.83 -3.23
C VAL A 78 -13.39 -2.78 -4.02
N GLY A 79 -13.53 -2.94 -5.34
CA GLY A 79 -14.28 -2.00 -6.19
C GLY A 79 -13.43 -0.90 -6.83
N GLY A 80 -12.12 -1.09 -6.85
CA GLY A 80 -11.16 -0.22 -7.54
C GLY A 80 -9.79 -0.91 -7.61
N HIS A 81 -8.90 -0.38 -8.45
CA HIS A 81 -7.54 -0.90 -8.64
C HIS A 81 -6.45 0.19 -8.62
N VAL A 82 -6.83 1.44 -8.35
CA VAL A 82 -5.90 2.57 -8.24
C VAL A 82 -5.73 2.90 -6.77
N PHE A 83 -4.56 2.59 -6.22
CA PHE A 83 -4.18 3.00 -4.87
C PHE A 83 -3.78 4.47 -4.87
N THR A 84 -4.18 5.22 -3.85
CA THR A 84 -3.81 6.64 -3.69
C THR A 84 -3.34 6.92 -2.28
N GLY A 85 -2.37 7.81 -2.14
CA GLY A 85 -1.85 8.22 -0.83
C GLY A 85 -0.57 9.02 -0.97
N ASP A 86 0.34 8.85 -0.03
CA ASP A 86 1.50 9.72 0.15
C ASP A 86 2.83 8.97 -0.03
N VAL A 87 3.87 9.75 -0.33
CA VAL A 87 5.27 9.35 -0.45
C VAL A 87 6.08 10.16 0.55
N ASP A 88 6.75 9.48 1.48
CA ASP A 88 7.66 10.09 2.44
C ASP A 88 9.06 9.46 2.32
N GLY A 89 10.03 10.26 1.90
CA GLY A 89 11.33 9.76 1.49
C GLY A 89 11.19 8.69 0.41
N ALA A 90 11.56 7.44 0.71
CA ALA A 90 11.44 6.32 -0.21
C ALA A 90 10.22 5.41 0.06
N SER A 91 9.41 5.74 1.06
CA SER A 91 8.25 4.94 1.48
C SER A 91 6.98 5.44 0.79
N LEU A 92 6.13 4.49 0.38
CA LEU A 92 4.81 4.74 -0.17
C LEU A 92 3.77 4.15 0.78
N ASP A 93 2.79 4.94 1.17
CA ASP A 93 1.60 4.52 1.92
C ASP A 93 0.37 4.91 1.08
N LEU A 94 -0.17 3.93 0.37
CA LEU A 94 -1.27 4.12 -0.58
C LEU A 94 -2.45 3.23 -0.19
N ALA A 95 -3.68 3.69 -0.40
CA ALA A 95 -4.88 2.93 -0.06
C ALA A 95 -5.92 2.91 -1.18
N ILE A 96 -6.73 1.85 -1.17
CA ILE A 96 -8.04 1.79 -1.83
C ILE A 96 -9.08 1.61 -0.74
N GLU A 97 -9.92 2.63 -0.55
CA GLU A 97 -11.12 2.49 0.25
C GLU A 97 -12.15 1.64 -0.51
N GLY A 98 -12.52 0.51 0.07
CA GLY A 98 -13.46 -0.43 -0.53
C GLY A 98 -14.84 0.18 -0.69
N THR A 99 -15.39 0.06 -1.89
CA THR A 99 -16.75 0.53 -2.24
C THR A 99 -17.74 -0.60 -2.45
N ARG A 100 -17.25 -1.84 -2.58
CA ARG A 100 -18.11 -3.02 -2.76
C ARG A 100 -18.60 -3.54 -1.42
N SER A 101 -19.89 -3.31 -1.17
CA SER A 101 -20.57 -3.88 -0.01
C SER A 101 -20.77 -5.38 -0.18
N MET A 102 -20.37 -6.12 0.85
CA MET A 102 -20.59 -7.54 1.06
C MET A 102 -21.38 -7.73 2.36
N SER A 103 -21.99 -8.90 2.52
CA SER A 103 -22.78 -9.19 3.71
C SER A 103 -22.62 -10.63 4.19
N GLN A 104 -22.55 -10.80 5.51
CA GLN A 104 -22.59 -12.09 6.21
C GLN A 104 -23.62 -11.99 7.34
N GLY A 105 -24.78 -12.61 7.17
CA GLY A 105 -25.90 -12.43 8.09
C GLY A 105 -26.32 -10.96 8.16
N SER A 106 -26.32 -10.38 9.36
CA SER A 106 -26.55 -8.94 9.61
C SER A 106 -25.29 -8.07 9.46
N CYS A 107 -24.11 -8.67 9.31
CA CYS A 107 -22.88 -7.92 9.10
C CYS A 107 -22.81 -7.40 7.67
N ALA A 108 -22.75 -6.09 7.50
CA ALA A 108 -22.40 -5.44 6.23
C ALA A 108 -20.97 -4.94 6.31
N TYR A 109 -20.17 -5.19 5.28
CA TYR A 109 -18.77 -4.80 5.25
C TYR A 109 -18.26 -4.48 3.85
N THR A 110 -17.18 -3.73 3.77
CA THR A 110 -16.32 -3.58 2.58
C THR A 110 -14.93 -4.12 2.89
N ILE A 111 -14.11 -4.37 1.87
CA ILE A 111 -12.68 -4.68 2.06
C ILE A 111 -11.87 -3.50 1.56
N ASP A 112 -11.02 -2.98 2.42
CA ASP A 112 -10.03 -1.95 2.10
C ASP A 112 -8.71 -2.62 1.77
N ALA A 113 -7.93 -2.01 0.88
CA ALA A 113 -6.58 -2.44 0.57
C ALA A 113 -5.59 -1.32 0.88
N PHE A 114 -4.49 -1.65 1.57
CA PHE A 114 -3.43 -0.72 1.94
C PHE A 114 -2.12 -1.26 1.39
N LEU A 115 -1.37 -0.43 0.68
CA LEU A 115 -0.10 -0.73 0.05
C LEU A 115 0.99 0.04 0.80
N ASP A 116 1.82 -0.70 1.51
CA ASP A 116 3.01 -0.22 2.20
C ASP A 116 4.24 -0.70 1.42
N ALA A 117 4.92 0.21 0.72
CA ALA A 117 6.08 -0.13 -0.11
C ALA A 117 7.27 0.79 0.12
N THR A 118 8.46 0.34 -0.26
CA THR A 118 9.70 1.11 -0.20
C THR A 118 10.48 0.96 -1.49
N LEU A 119 10.98 2.08 -2.01
CA LEU A 119 11.85 2.13 -3.17
C LEU A 119 13.33 2.05 -2.74
N ALA A 120 14.10 1.18 -3.39
CA ALA A 120 15.55 1.08 -3.23
C ALA A 120 16.22 1.00 -4.61
N GLY A 121 16.70 2.15 -5.09
CA GLY A 121 17.15 2.28 -6.49
C GLY A 121 15.94 2.15 -7.42
N ASP A 122 15.96 1.15 -8.30
CA ASP A 122 14.83 0.84 -9.18
C ASP A 122 13.95 -0.29 -8.65
N ASN A 123 14.29 -0.88 -7.49
CA ASN A 123 13.54 -1.97 -6.89
C ASN A 123 12.46 -1.44 -5.95
N LEU A 124 11.24 -1.96 -6.10
CA LEU A 124 10.12 -1.70 -5.21
C LEU A 124 9.79 -2.98 -4.45
N SER A 125 9.72 -2.90 -3.12
CA SER A 125 9.32 -4.02 -2.27
C SER A 125 8.35 -3.56 -1.19
N GLY A 126 7.45 -4.44 -0.75
CA GLY A 126 6.42 -4.05 0.20
C GLY A 126 5.38 -5.13 0.48
N GLU A 127 4.26 -4.70 1.03
CA GLU A 127 3.11 -5.53 1.34
C GLU A 127 1.80 -4.79 0.99
N VAL A 128 0.83 -5.53 0.47
CA VAL A 128 -0.58 -5.12 0.43
C VAL A 128 -1.31 -5.82 1.57
N THR A 129 -1.94 -5.05 2.46
CA THR A 129 -2.84 -5.57 3.49
C THR A 129 -4.29 -5.33 3.11
N TYR A 130 -5.13 -6.33 3.31
CA TYR A 130 -6.57 -6.25 3.08
C TYR A 130 -7.29 -6.34 4.43
N ARG A 131 -8.21 -5.41 4.71
CA ARG A 131 -8.94 -5.35 5.98
C ARG A 131 -10.42 -5.16 5.75
N ALA A 132 -11.25 -5.84 6.54
CA ALA A 132 -12.68 -5.61 6.50
C ALA A 132 -13.06 -4.38 7.31
N ARG A 133 -13.82 -3.49 6.69
CA ARG A 133 -14.49 -2.37 7.33
C ARG A 133 -15.95 -2.75 7.55
N THR A 134 -16.30 -3.08 8.78
CA THR A 134 -17.62 -3.61 9.12
C THR A 134 -18.54 -2.56 9.71
N ASN A 135 -19.85 -2.81 9.67
CA ASN A 135 -20.87 -2.01 10.36
C ASN A 135 -20.96 -2.29 11.88
N GLY A 136 -20.10 -3.16 12.43
CA GLY A 136 -20.11 -3.54 13.84
C GLY A 136 -21.26 -4.45 14.27
N GLY A 137 -21.97 -5.09 13.32
CA GLY A 137 -23.02 -6.07 13.63
C GLY A 137 -22.49 -7.28 14.41
N SER A 138 -23.36 -7.96 15.17
CA SER A 138 -22.97 -9.13 15.98
C SER A 138 -22.43 -10.28 15.12
N ASP A 139 -22.90 -10.38 13.88
CA ASP A 139 -22.48 -11.44 12.95
C ASP A 139 -21.12 -11.15 12.30
N CYS A 140 -20.51 -9.99 12.56
CA CYS A 140 -19.22 -9.64 11.97
C CYS A 140 -18.05 -10.47 12.52
N GLY A 141 -18.25 -11.17 13.64
CA GLY A 141 -17.35 -12.22 14.16
C GLY A 141 -15.87 -12.04 13.81
N THR A 142 -15.37 -12.92 12.94
CA THR A 142 -13.97 -12.98 12.50
C THR A 142 -13.56 -11.91 11.48
N LEU A 143 -14.49 -11.16 10.91
CA LEU A 143 -14.20 -10.04 9.99
C LEU A 143 -13.70 -8.80 10.75
N THR A 144 -14.11 -8.64 12.01
CA THR A 144 -13.65 -7.51 12.82
C THR A 144 -12.16 -7.66 13.15
N GLY A 145 -11.34 -6.75 12.63
CA GLY A 145 -9.89 -6.79 12.81
C GLY A 145 -9.18 -7.85 11.96
N CYS A 146 -9.85 -8.42 10.96
CA CYS A 146 -9.22 -9.35 10.04
C CYS A 146 -8.13 -8.65 9.22
N VAL A 147 -7.08 -9.41 8.89
CA VAL A 147 -6.02 -8.95 7.98
C VAL A 147 -5.63 -10.09 7.05
N SER A 148 -5.66 -9.86 5.74
CA SER A 148 -4.99 -10.71 4.75
C SER A 148 -3.78 -9.97 4.17
N ARG A 149 -2.68 -10.65 3.89
CA ARG A 149 -1.38 -10.02 3.53
C ARG A 149 -0.81 -10.55 2.23
N GLN A 150 -0.42 -9.67 1.32
CA GLN A 150 0.25 -10.05 0.08
C GLN A 150 1.57 -9.29 -0.05
N ALA A 151 2.69 -10.01 -0.01
CA ALA A 151 3.99 -9.42 -0.26
C ALA A 151 4.16 -9.12 -1.75
N LEU A 152 4.84 -8.03 -2.07
CA LEU A 152 5.23 -7.65 -3.42
C LEU A 152 6.73 -7.37 -3.49
N ALA A 153 7.32 -7.71 -4.64
CA ALA A 153 8.67 -7.31 -5.00
C ALA A 153 8.75 -7.13 -6.50
N GLY A 154 9.51 -6.15 -6.97
CA GLY A 154 9.69 -5.93 -8.39
C GLY A 154 10.62 -4.77 -8.68
N ALA A 155 10.70 -4.40 -9.94
CA ALA A 155 11.56 -3.29 -10.37
C ALA A 155 10.92 -2.52 -11.53
N ARG A 156 11.32 -1.26 -11.68
CA ARG A 156 11.17 -0.49 -12.92
C ARG A 156 12.39 -0.71 -13.82
N PRO A 157 12.28 -0.54 -15.15
CA PRO A 157 13.44 -0.50 -16.03
C PRO A 157 14.44 0.58 -15.57
N PRO A 158 15.76 0.32 -15.67
CA PRO A 158 16.76 1.32 -15.32
C PRO A 158 16.67 2.53 -16.24
N SER A 159 16.85 3.72 -15.66
CA SER A 159 16.93 5.01 -16.35
C SER A 159 18.35 5.49 -16.55
#